data_AF-Q7NGH5-F1
#
_entry.id   AF-Q7NGH5-F1
#
_cell.length_a   1.000
_cell.length_b   1.000
_cell.length_c   1.000
_cell.angle_alpha   90.00
_cell.angle_beta   90.00
_cell.angle_gamma   90.00
#
_symmetry.space_group_name_H-M   'P 1'
#
loop_
_entity.id
_entity.type
_entity.pdbx_description
1 polymer ?
#
loop_
_entity_poly.entity_id
_entity_poly.type
_entity_poly.pdbx_seq_one_letter_code
_entity_poly.pdbx_strand_id
1 'polypeptide(L)' 'MPSDSHDLPLHAPEPLQSSFERLWLDTTEPLDQLLALKLVQLVRQTVEIAYAMGYQDGQDRCPGLPPLS' A
#
# COMPACT_ATOMS: atom_id res chain seq x y z
N MET A 1 28.40 8.04 14.19
CA MET A 1 27.20 7.87 15.02
C MET A 1 26.11 7.37 14.09
N PRO A 2 25.80 6.07 14.01
CA PRO A 2 24.64 5.64 13.24
C PRO A 2 23.40 5.99 14.08
N SER A 3 22.55 6.86 13.57
CA SER A 3 21.24 7.11 14.16
C SER A 3 20.36 5.94 13.77
N ASP A 4 19.83 5.24 14.77
CA ASP A 4 18.78 4.24 14.62
C ASP A 4 17.52 4.91 14.04
N SER A 5 17.47 4.98 12.71
CA SER A 5 16.22 5.23 11.99
C SER A 5 15.38 3.98 12.18
N HIS A 6 14.44 4.03 13.12
CA HIS A 6 13.36 3.07 13.16
C HIS A 6 12.61 3.16 11.82
N ASP A 7 12.93 2.26 10.88
CA ASP A 7 12.15 1.97 9.69
C ASP A 7 10.80 1.41 10.15
N LEU A 8 9.89 2.29 10.56
CA LEU A 8 8.50 1.92 10.69
C LEU A 8 8.03 1.46 9.31
N PRO A 9 7.43 0.27 9.18
CA PRO A 9 6.95 -0.21 7.91
C PRO A 9 6.04 0.83 7.27
N LEU A 10 6.40 1.25 6.07
CA LEU A 10 5.74 2.33 5.35
C LEU A 10 4.41 1.81 4.82
N HIS A 11 3.35 2.00 5.62
CA HIS A 11 2.03 1.48 5.31
C HIS A 11 1.23 2.44 4.43
N ALA A 12 0.52 1.88 3.45
CA ALA A 12 -0.45 2.64 2.68
C ALA A 12 -1.57 3.16 3.60
N PRO A 13 -2.04 4.42 3.41
CA PRO A 13 -3.16 4.96 4.18
C PRO A 13 -4.42 4.09 4.05
N GLU A 14 -5.17 3.92 5.15
CA GLU A 14 -6.40 3.12 5.18
C GLU A 14 -7.43 3.50 4.08
N PRO A 15 -7.64 4.78 3.73
CA PRO A 15 -8.53 5.15 2.63
C PRO A 15 -8.08 4.61 1.28
N LEU A 16 -6.77 4.51 1.05
CA LEU A 16 -6.19 3.99 -0.18
C LEU A 16 -6.38 2.47 -0.25
N GLN A 17 -6.12 1.77 0.85
CA GLN A 17 -6.33 0.32 0.95
C GLN A 17 -7.80 -0.05 0.70
N SER A 18 -8.72 0.60 1.42
CA SER A 18 -10.16 0.36 1.31
C SER A 18 -10.74 0.70 -0.07
N SER A 19 -10.20 1.72 -0.74
CA SER A 19 -10.61 2.07 -2.12
C SER A 19 -10.20 0.99 -3.12
N PHE A 20 -8.99 0.45 -3.00
CA PHE A 20 -8.53 -0.65 -3.86
C PHE A 20 -9.27 -1.95 -3.57
N GLU A 21 -9.59 -2.24 -2.31
CA GLU A 21 -10.41 -3.40 -1.95
C GLU A 21 -11.80 -3.34 -2.57
N ARG A 22 -12.48 -2.18 -2.50
CA ARG A 22 -13.78 -2.00 -3.14
C ARG A 22 -13.69 -2.16 -4.64
N LEU A 23 -12.74 -1.47 -5.29
CA LEU A 23 -12.52 -1.60 -6.72
C LEU A 23 -12.35 -3.05 -7.14
N TRP A 24 -11.59 -3.81 -6.35
CA TRP A 24 -11.31 -5.21 -6.63
C TRP A 24 -12.52 -6.12 -6.41
N LEU A 25 -13.27 -5.93 -5.33
CA LEU A 25 -14.51 -6.66 -5.08
C LEU A 25 -15.54 -6.39 -6.19
N ASP A 26 -15.67 -5.14 -6.64
CA ASP A 26 -16.55 -4.76 -7.73
C ASP A 26 -16.13 -5.40 -9.08
N THR A 27 -14.83 -5.58 -9.32
CA THR A 27 -14.34 -6.25 -10.55
C THR A 27 -14.40 -7.78 -10.47
N THR A 28 -14.40 -8.34 -9.27
CA THR A 28 -14.38 -9.79 -9.03
C THR A 28 -15.72 -10.33 -8.55
N GLU A 29 -16.81 -9.57 -8.70
CA GLU A 29 -18.18 -10.00 -8.39
C GLU A 29 -18.58 -11.40 -8.93
N PRO A 30 -18.10 -11.88 -10.11
CA PRO A 30 -18.41 -13.24 -10.58
C PRO A 30 -17.47 -14.35 -10.04
N LEU A 31 -16.43 -14.02 -9.26
CA LEU A 31 -15.49 -15.00 -8.73
C LEU A 31 -16.04 -15.73 -7.49
N ASP A 32 -15.62 -16.99 -7.33
CA ASP A 32 -15.86 -17.74 -6.10
C ASP A 32 -15.32 -16.97 -4.86
N GLN A 33 -16.11 -16.96 -3.79
CA GLN A 33 -15.92 -16.10 -2.63
C GLN A 33 -14.58 -16.36 -1.92
N LEU A 34 -14.12 -17.61 -1.93
CA LEU A 34 -12.82 -18.01 -1.37
C LEU A 34 -11.65 -17.48 -2.22
N LEU A 35 -11.83 -17.42 -3.54
CA LEU A 35 -10.86 -16.90 -4.49
C LEU A 35 -10.75 -15.37 -4.35
N ALA A 36 -11.89 -14.68 -4.25
CA ALA A 36 -11.96 -13.24 -4.01
C ALA A 36 -11.21 -12.85 -2.73
N LEU A 37 -11.38 -13.61 -1.63
CA LEU A 37 -10.71 -13.33 -0.35
C LEU A 37 -9.17 -13.44 -0.45
N LYS A 38 -8.66 -14.48 -1.11
CA LYS A 38 -7.22 -14.65 -1.31
C LYS A 38 -6.64 -13.53 -2.19
N LEU A 39 -7.40 -13.09 -3.18
CA LEU A 39 -6.99 -11.99 -4.05
C LEU A 39 -6.98 -10.66 -3.31
N VAL A 40 -7.91 -10.41 -2.39
CA VAL A 40 -7.89 -9.21 -1.54
C VAL A 40 -6.60 -9.11 -0.73
N GLN A 41 -6.11 -10.23 -0.17
CA GLN A 41 -4.82 -10.25 0.54
C GLN A 41 -3.65 -9.90 -0.40
N LEU A 42 -3.67 -10.40 -1.63
CA LEU A 42 -2.67 -10.08 -2.65
C LEU A 42 -2.72 -8.59 -3.05
N VAL A 43 -3.92 -8.03 -3.20
CA VAL A 43 -4.15 -6.62 -3.54
C VAL A 43 -3.62 -5.72 -2.43
N ARG A 44 -3.88 -6.04 -1.16
CA ARG A 44 -3.31 -5.29 -0.01
C ARG A 44 -1.79 -5.22 -0.07
N GLN A 45 -1.12 -6.36 -0.24
CA GLN A 45 0.34 -6.39 -0.34
C GLN A 45 0.86 -5.60 -1.55
N THR A 46 0.19 -5.71 -2.69
CA THR A 46 0.56 -4.97 -3.91
C THR A 46 0.45 -3.46 -3.70
N VAL A 47 -0.60 -3.01 -3.01
CA VAL A 47 -0.82 -1.61 -2.68
C VAL A 47 0.26 -1.09 -1.72
N GLU A 48 0.63 -1.85 -0.70
CA GLU A 48 1.71 -1.46 0.22
C GLU A 48 3.05 -1.33 -0.50
N ILE A 49 3.39 -2.29 -1.35
CA ILE A 49 4.63 -2.27 -2.12
C ILE A 49 4.65 -1.08 -3.09
N ALA A 50 3.56 -0.86 -3.83
CA ALA A 50 3.44 0.26 -4.75
C ALA A 50 3.54 1.62 -4.03
N TYR A 51 2.93 1.72 -2.86
CA TYR A 51 3.00 2.92 -2.03
C TYR A 51 4.42 3.18 -1.51
N ALA A 52 5.09 2.15 -0.98
CA ALA A 52 6.46 2.26 -0.49
C ALA A 52 7.44 2.66 -1.61
N MET A 53 7.33 2.04 -2.79
CA MET A 53 8.14 2.39 -3.95
C MET A 53 7.88 3.82 -4.43
N GLY A 54 6.61 4.21 -4.53
CA GLY A 54 6.24 5.57 -4.95
C GLY A 54 6.66 6.64 -3.94
N TYR A 55 6.61 6.32 -2.65
CA TYR A 55 7.09 7.21 -1.59
C TYR A 55 8.60 7.37 -1.64
N GLN A 56 9.37 6.28 -1.81
CA GLN A 56 10.82 6.35 -1.99
C GLN A 56 11.22 7.18 -3.22
N ASP A 57 10.62 6.92 -4.39
CA ASP A 57 10.90 7.71 -5.61
C ASP A 57 10.48 9.19 -5.42
N GLY A 58 9.39 9.44 -4.71
CA GLY A 58 8.94 10.79 -4.36
C GLY A 58 9.92 11.51 -3.41
N GLN A 59 10.48 10.81 -2.43
CA GLN A 59 11.46 11.35 -1.49
C GLN A 59 12.80 11.65 -2.18
N ASP A 60 13.24 10.77 -3.10
CA ASP A 60 14.45 10.96 -3.90
C ASP A 60 14.34 12.14 -4.86
N ARG A 61 13.14 12.38 -5.42
CA ARG A 61 12.89 13.48 -6.38
C ARG A 61 12.52 14.81 -5.72
N CYS A 62 11.94 14.78 -4.53
CA CYS A 62 11.48 15.96 -3.79
C CYS A 62 12.07 15.96 -2.37
N PRO A 63 13.30 16.48 -2.18
CA PRO A 63 13.93 16.63 -0.87
C PRO A 63 13.19 17.71 -0.06
N GLY A 64 12.13 17.30 0.64
CA GLY A 64 11.22 18.19 1.37
C GLY A 64 9.85 17.57 1.67
N LEU A 65 9.58 16.35 1.20
CA LEU A 65 8.38 15.62 1.56
C LEU A 65 8.40 15.31 3.07
N PRO A 66 7.35 15.69 3.83
CA PRO A 66 7.30 15.42 5.26
C PRO A 66 7.21 13.92 5.51
N PRO A 67 7.90 13.40 6.55
CA PRO A 67 7.79 11.99 6.91
C PRO A 67 6.35 11.66 7.29
N LEU A 68 5.84 10.55 6.74
CA LEU A 68 4.55 10.00 7.14
C LEU A 68 4.62 9.68 8.64
N SER A 69 3.76 10.35 9.40
CA SER A 69 3.72 10.33 10.87
C SER A 69 2.90 9.16 11.39
#